data_AF-A0A8W8NGK5-F1
#
_entry.id   AF-A0A8W8NGK5-F1
#
_cell.length_a   1.000
_cell.length_b   1.000
_cell.length_c   1.000
_cell.angle_alpha   90.00
_cell.angle_beta   90.00
_cell.angle_gamma   90.00
#
_symmetry.space_group_name_H-M   'P 1'
#
loop_
_entity.id
_entity.type
_entity.pdbx_description
1 polymer ?
#
loop_
_entity_poly.entity_id
_entity_poly.type
_entity_poly.pdbx_seq_one_letter_code
_entity_poly.pdbx_strand_id
1 'polypeptide(L)'
;MATSIAVKIFTFSVLLAITTALTDDELAQAACAAIAPSGFVSAIRKPCNRNNPSCNTLCRDAACSMRKLYGNQGSTSGTCFQTFHIYSRRTTLKNSDMGKAHMAMYMYKKGTGCDYTNCGPNFCCCKA
;
A
#
# COMPACT_ATOMS: atom_id res chain seq x y z
N MET A 1 -30.83 1.44 -33.70
CA MET A 1 -30.31 0.63 -32.57
C MET A 1 -28.79 0.41 -32.58
N ALA A 2 -27.98 1.21 -33.32
CA ALA A 2 -26.52 1.07 -33.37
C ALA A 2 -25.75 1.97 -32.37
N THR A 3 -26.38 3.03 -31.87
CA THR A 3 -25.77 4.01 -30.95
C THR A 3 -25.51 3.46 -29.53
N SER A 4 -26.24 2.42 -29.11
CA SER A 4 -26.12 1.85 -27.75
C SER A 4 -24.86 1.01 -27.55
N ILE A 5 -24.37 0.33 -28.60
CA ILE A 5 -23.22 -0.58 -28.49
C ILE A 5 -21.91 0.21 -28.51
N ALA A 6 -21.79 1.21 -29.37
CA ALA A 6 -20.59 2.06 -29.44
C ALA A 6 -20.36 2.85 -28.15
N VAL A 7 -21.44 3.37 -27.53
CA VAL A 7 -21.37 4.05 -26.23
C VAL A 7 -20.97 3.08 -25.12
N LYS A 8 -21.51 1.86 -25.10
CA LYS A 8 -21.12 0.82 -24.12
C LYS A 8 -19.66 0.40 -24.27
N ILE A 9 -19.14 0.29 -25.49
CA ILE A 9 -17.72 -0.03 -25.74
C ILE A 9 -16.83 1.13 -25.28
N PHE A 10 -17.20 2.38 -25.60
CA PHE A 10 -16.43 3.55 -25.15
C PHE A 10 -16.41 3.69 -23.63
N THR A 11 -17.55 3.48 -22.95
CA THR A 11 -17.59 3.52 -21.48
C THR A 11 -16.82 2.36 -20.85
N PHE A 12 -16.88 1.15 -21.42
CA PHE A 12 -16.08 0.02 -20.93
C PHE A 12 -14.57 0.25 -21.09
N SER A 13 -14.14 0.81 -22.23
CA SER A 13 -12.74 1.15 -22.49
C SER A 13 -12.21 2.24 -21.56
N VAL A 14 -13.03 3.26 -21.26
CA VAL A 14 -12.66 4.32 -20.31
C VAL A 14 -12.60 3.77 -18.88
N LEU A 15 -13.51 2.89 -18.47
CA LEU A 15 -13.42 2.20 -17.17
C LEU A 15 -12.16 1.31 -17.07
N LEU A 16 -11.79 0.61 -18.15
CA LEU A 16 -10.59 -0.23 -18.20
C LEU A 16 -9.30 0.61 -18.13
N ALA A 17 -9.29 1.80 -18.72
CA ALA A 17 -8.14 2.72 -18.67
C ALA A 17 -7.99 3.45 -17.32
N ILE A 18 -9.09 3.69 -16.60
CA ILE A 18 -9.07 4.28 -15.25
C ILE A 18 -8.62 3.24 -14.20
N THR A 19 -8.75 1.94 -14.48
CA THR A 19 -8.47 0.85 -13.52
C THR A 19 -7.01 0.38 -13.49
N THR A 20 -6.10 0.94 -14.30
CA THR A 20 -4.69 0.51 -14.32
C THR A 20 -3.71 1.43 -13.58
N ALA A 21 -4.18 2.48 -12.91
CA ALA A 21 -3.31 3.32 -12.09
C ALA A 21 -3.14 2.71 -10.68
N LEU A 22 -2.00 2.06 -10.44
CA LEU A 22 -1.61 1.55 -9.11
C LEU A 22 -1.61 2.68 -8.08
N THR A 23 -2.51 2.57 -7.11
CA THR A 23 -2.59 3.48 -5.96
C THR A 23 -1.39 3.30 -5.03
N ASP A 24 -1.12 4.29 -4.16
CA ASP A 24 -0.08 4.15 -3.12
C ASP A 24 -0.38 2.95 -2.19
N ASP A 25 -1.66 2.65 -1.95
CA ASP A 25 -2.09 1.51 -1.13
C ASP A 25 -1.72 0.17 -1.76
N GLU A 26 -2.02 0.00 -3.05
CA GLU A 26 -1.72 -1.24 -3.76
C GLU A 26 -0.21 -1.46 -3.89
N LEU A 27 0.55 -0.39 -4.13
CA LEU A 27 2.00 -0.47 -4.14
C LEU A 27 2.58 -0.82 -2.76
N ALA A 28 2.06 -0.19 -1.69
CA ALA A 28 2.46 -0.52 -0.33
C ALA A 28 2.13 -1.98 0.00
N GLN A 29 0.93 -2.45 -0.36
CA GLN A 29 0.49 -3.82 -0.15
C GLN A 29 1.40 -4.81 -0.88
N ALA A 30 1.72 -4.55 -2.15
CA ALA A 30 2.63 -5.38 -2.94
C ALA A 30 4.04 -5.42 -2.31
N ALA A 31 4.58 -4.27 -1.91
CA ALA A 31 5.89 -4.19 -1.26
C ALA A 31 5.92 -4.91 0.09
N CYS A 32 4.88 -4.75 0.92
CA CYS A 32 4.78 -5.46 2.20
C CYS A 32 4.67 -6.97 2.01
N ALA A 33 3.87 -7.43 1.04
CA ALA A 33 3.73 -8.85 0.73
C ALA A 33 5.06 -9.46 0.24
N ALA A 34 5.81 -8.76 -0.61
CA ALA A 34 7.07 -9.25 -1.17
C ALA A 34 8.17 -9.49 -0.12
N ILE A 35 8.12 -8.81 1.02
CA ILE A 35 9.17 -8.84 2.06
C ILE A 35 8.64 -9.49 3.34
N ALA A 36 7.38 -9.93 3.33
CA ALA A 36 6.78 -10.58 4.47
C ALA A 36 7.52 -11.88 4.79
N PRO A 37 7.85 -12.14 6.06
CA PRO A 37 8.47 -13.41 6.44
C PRO A 37 7.49 -14.59 6.31
N SER A 38 6.20 -14.36 6.57
CA SER A 38 5.11 -15.35 6.57
C SER A 38 3.78 -14.70 6.97
N GLY A 39 2.66 -15.39 6.76
CA GLY A 39 1.35 -15.08 7.36
C GLY A 39 0.49 -14.09 6.55
N PHE A 40 -0.64 -13.66 7.13
CA PHE A 40 -1.49 -12.65 6.51
C PHE A 40 -0.90 -11.26 6.72
N VAL A 41 -0.78 -10.51 5.63
CA VAL A 41 -0.05 -9.24 5.59
C VAL A 41 -0.96 -8.15 5.08
N SER A 42 -0.90 -6.99 5.73
CA SER A 42 -1.56 -5.77 5.27
C SER A 42 -0.60 -4.60 5.33
N ALA A 43 -0.59 -3.79 4.30
CA ALA A 43 -0.13 -2.41 4.38
C ALA A 43 -1.19 -1.59 5.12
N ILE A 44 -0.75 -0.73 6.03
CA ILE A 44 -1.60 0.18 6.78
C ILE A 44 -1.08 1.60 6.60
N ARG A 45 -1.96 2.52 6.19
CA ARG A 45 -1.63 3.95 6.11
C ARG A 45 -1.32 4.49 7.50
N LYS A 46 -0.19 5.18 7.63
CA LYS A 46 0.19 5.90 8.84
C LYS A 46 -0.13 7.39 8.68
N PRO A 47 -0.98 7.97 9.54
CA PRO A 47 -1.28 9.39 9.46
C PRO A 47 -0.07 10.23 9.91
N CYS A 48 0.09 11.39 9.28
CA CYS A 48 0.95 12.48 9.74
C CYS A 48 0.04 13.54 10.37
N ASN A 49 -0.16 13.44 11.68
CA ASN A 49 -1.04 14.33 12.45
C ASN A 49 -0.45 14.55 13.86
N ARG A 50 -1.11 15.33 14.71
CA ARG A 50 -0.59 15.62 16.06
C ARG A 50 -0.34 14.37 16.93
N ASN A 51 -1.09 13.29 16.71
CA ASN A 51 -0.98 12.06 17.51
C ASN A 51 0.18 11.18 17.05
N ASN A 52 0.52 11.25 15.75
CA ASN A 52 1.77 10.73 15.22
C ASN A 52 2.07 9.27 15.68
N PRO A 53 1.09 8.34 15.57
CA PRO A 53 1.21 7.00 16.15
C PRO A 53 2.31 6.20 15.44
N SER A 54 3.07 5.42 16.20
CA SER A 54 4.05 4.49 15.63
C SER A 54 3.36 3.37 14.84
N CYS A 55 4.08 2.75 13.92
CA CYS A 55 3.55 1.60 13.19
C CYS A 55 3.31 0.39 14.10
N ASN A 56 4.06 0.24 15.19
CA ASN A 56 3.78 -0.78 16.21
C ASN A 56 2.38 -0.61 16.81
N THR A 57 2.00 0.63 17.15
CA THR A 57 0.65 0.95 17.63
C THR A 57 -0.39 0.65 16.56
N LEU A 58 -0.18 1.13 15.33
CA LEU A 58 -1.15 0.93 14.24
C LEU A 58 -1.36 -0.55 13.89
N CYS A 59 -0.30 -1.35 13.82
CA CYS A 59 -0.42 -2.78 13.53
C CYS A 59 -1.17 -3.52 14.64
N ARG A 60 -0.88 -3.20 15.91
CA ARG A 60 -1.59 -3.80 17.04
C ARG A 60 -3.08 -3.49 16.97
N ASP A 61 -3.43 -2.23 16.75
CA ASP A 61 -4.82 -1.77 16.76
C ASP A 61 -5.60 -2.29 15.53
N ALA A 62 -4.91 -2.57 14.42
CA ALA A 62 -5.50 -3.12 13.20
C ALA A 62 -5.63 -4.65 13.16
N ALA A 63 -5.09 -5.38 14.14
CA ALA A 63 -5.11 -6.85 14.12
C ALA A 63 -6.52 -7.41 13.91
N CYS A 64 -7.51 -6.86 14.62
CA CYS A 64 -8.90 -7.29 14.49
C CYS A 64 -9.50 -7.02 13.10
N SER A 65 -9.21 -5.88 12.47
CA SER A 65 -9.73 -5.59 11.12
C SER A 65 -9.03 -6.40 10.05
N MET A 66 -7.72 -6.60 10.16
CA MET A 66 -6.94 -7.46 9.26
C MET A 66 -7.47 -8.89 9.24
N ARG A 67 -7.69 -9.50 10.41
CA ARG A 67 -8.20 -10.87 10.53
C ARG A 67 -9.60 -11.02 9.92
N LYS A 68 -10.47 -10.02 10.11
CA LYS A 68 -11.83 -10.03 9.55
C LYS A 68 -11.85 -10.16 8.03
N LEU A 69 -10.85 -9.65 7.32
CA LEU A 69 -10.75 -9.77 5.86
C LEU A 69 -10.58 -11.22 5.38
N TYR A 70 -10.05 -12.11 6.22
CA TYR A 70 -9.74 -13.50 5.87
C TYR A 70 -10.44 -14.49 6.81
N GLY A 71 -11.69 -14.20 7.20
CA GLY A 71 -12.52 -15.12 7.99
C GLY A 71 -12.05 -15.32 9.43
N ASN A 72 -11.47 -14.29 10.05
CA ASN A 72 -10.91 -14.28 11.42
C ASN A 72 -9.70 -15.22 11.62
N GLN A 73 -8.99 -15.57 10.55
CA GLN A 73 -7.74 -16.33 10.61
C GLN A 73 -6.55 -15.42 10.99
N GLY A 74 -5.41 -16.03 11.33
CA GLY A 74 -4.18 -15.31 11.71
C GLY A 74 -4.04 -15.02 13.21
N SER A 75 -2.94 -14.35 13.57
CA SER A 75 -2.59 -13.91 14.93
C SER A 75 -3.57 -12.87 15.45
N THR A 76 -3.93 -12.99 16.73
CA THR A 76 -4.71 -11.97 17.46
C THR A 76 -3.89 -10.71 17.79
N SER A 77 -2.57 -10.78 17.63
CA SER A 77 -1.65 -9.66 17.83
C SER A 77 -1.06 -9.25 16.49
N GLY A 78 -1.32 -8.00 16.09
CA GLY A 78 -0.74 -7.40 14.90
C GLY A 78 0.66 -6.87 15.18
N THR A 79 1.62 -7.21 14.33
CA THR A 79 3.03 -6.80 14.50
C THR A 79 3.56 -6.10 13.26
N CYS A 80 4.31 -5.02 13.46
CA CYS A 80 5.04 -4.35 12.40
C CYS A 80 6.35 -5.09 12.10
N PHE A 81 6.66 -5.31 10.83
CA PHE A 81 7.92 -5.93 10.42
C PHE A 81 8.73 -5.12 9.41
N GLN A 82 8.08 -4.17 8.72
CA GLN A 82 8.73 -3.24 7.79
C GLN A 82 7.87 -1.98 7.66
N THR A 83 8.47 -0.88 7.20
CA THR A 83 7.76 0.37 6.94
C THR A 83 8.32 1.09 5.71
N PHE A 84 7.45 1.80 5.00
CA PHE A 84 7.80 2.53 3.78
C PHE A 84 7.39 4.00 3.85
N HIS A 85 8.17 4.83 3.18
CA HIS A 85 7.70 6.11 2.66
C HIS A 85 7.48 5.97 1.15
N ILE A 86 6.23 6.02 0.72
CA ILE A 86 5.87 6.08 -0.71
C ILE A 86 5.72 7.53 -1.11
N TYR A 87 6.49 7.95 -2.11
CA TYR A 87 6.39 9.28 -2.68
C TYR A 87 5.32 9.29 -3.78
N SER A 88 4.38 10.22 -3.69
CA SER A 88 3.24 10.31 -4.62
C SER A 88 3.66 10.66 -6.06
N ARG A 89 4.80 11.32 -6.23
CA ARG A 89 5.33 11.73 -7.53
C ARG A 89 5.80 10.52 -8.33
N ARG A 90 5.06 10.22 -9.40
CA ARG A 90 5.38 9.18 -10.40
C ARG A 90 5.67 9.85 -11.74
N THR A 91 6.64 9.32 -12.48
CA THR A 91 6.92 9.73 -13.87
C THR A 91 6.27 8.74 -14.83
N THR A 92 5.55 9.23 -15.84
CA THR A 92 5.10 8.38 -16.93
C THR A 92 6.29 8.09 -17.83
N LEU A 93 6.75 6.84 -17.85
CA LEU A 93 7.86 6.42 -18.70
C LEU A 93 7.36 6.03 -20.09
N LYS A 94 8.05 6.48 -21.11
CA LYS A 94 7.90 6.03 -22.51
C LYS A 94 9.00 5.04 -22.85
N ASN A 95 8.87 4.35 -23.98
CA ASN A 95 9.91 3.41 -24.45
C ASN A 95 11.30 4.08 -24.60
N SER A 96 11.34 5.39 -24.87
CA SER A 96 12.58 6.17 -24.95
C SER A 96 13.22 6.51 -23.58
N ASP A 97 12.56 6.20 -22.46
CA ASP A 97 13.01 6.54 -21.11
C ASP A 97 13.79 5.40 -20.43
N MET A 98 14.44 4.53 -21.22
CA MET A 98 15.26 3.44 -20.68
C MET A 98 16.28 3.97 -19.66
N GLY A 99 16.32 3.33 -18.48
CA GLY A 99 17.21 3.71 -17.38
C GLY A 99 16.74 4.87 -16.50
N LYS A 100 15.61 5.53 -16.80
CA LYS A 100 15.04 6.58 -15.93
C LYS A 100 14.20 5.96 -14.80
N ALA A 101 14.21 6.60 -13.64
CA ALA A 101 13.41 6.18 -12.50
C ALA A 101 11.92 6.50 -12.73
N HIS A 102 11.07 5.49 -12.56
CA HIS A 102 9.60 5.64 -12.55
C HIS A 102 9.11 6.36 -11.28
N MET A 103 9.59 5.90 -10.13
CA MET A 103 9.23 6.45 -8.83
C MET A 103 10.29 6.11 -7.78
N ALA A 104 10.22 6.80 -6.64
CA ALA A 104 11.04 6.51 -5.47
C ALA A 104 10.18 5.96 -4.33
N MET A 105 10.77 5.07 -3.53
CA MET A 105 10.24 4.61 -2.25
C MET A 105 11.41 4.59 -1.26
N TYR A 106 11.18 5.05 -0.04
CA TYR A 106 12.17 4.93 1.02
C TYR A 106 11.79 3.78 1.96
N MET A 107 12.64 2.77 2.01
CA MET A 107 12.51 1.65 2.93
C MET A 107 13.26 1.98 4.22
N TYR A 108 12.55 2.07 5.34
CA TYR A 108 13.23 2.28 6.61
C TYR A 108 13.99 1.02 7.02
N LYS A 109 15.04 1.21 7.83
CA LYS A 109 15.74 0.07 8.42
C LYS A 109 14.75 -0.78 9.23
N LYS A 110 14.81 -2.09 9.00
CA LYS A 110 13.94 -3.08 9.64
C LYS A 110 13.99 -2.91 11.17
N GLY A 111 12.82 -2.96 11.80
CA GLY A 111 12.67 -2.75 13.24
C GLY A 111 12.62 -1.26 13.62
N THR A 112 13.62 -0.46 13.25
CA THR A 112 13.65 0.95 13.67
C THR A 112 12.50 1.77 13.10
N GLY A 113 12.10 1.54 11.84
CA GLY A 113 10.97 2.27 11.24
C GLY A 113 9.63 2.02 11.94
N CYS A 114 9.47 0.90 12.63
CA CYS A 114 8.22 0.54 13.29
C CYS A 114 7.91 1.40 14.52
N ASP A 115 8.96 1.94 15.17
CA ASP A 115 8.87 2.80 16.35
C ASP A 115 8.85 4.30 16.01
N TYR A 116 9.00 4.68 14.73
CA TYR A 116 9.02 6.08 14.33
C TYR A 116 7.65 6.74 14.56
N THR A 117 7.66 7.84 15.31
CA THR A 117 6.47 8.65 15.62
C THR A 117 6.40 9.94 14.79
N ASN A 118 7.38 10.27 13.96
CA ASN A 118 7.31 11.45 13.08
C ASN A 118 6.43 11.19 11.85
N CYS A 119 6.28 12.17 10.95
CA CYS A 119 5.43 12.03 9.76
C CYS A 119 5.89 10.99 8.72
N GLY A 120 7.10 10.43 8.86
CA GLY A 120 7.54 9.24 8.13
C GLY A 120 7.82 8.11 9.11
N PRO A 121 7.57 6.83 8.75
CA PRO A 121 6.99 6.32 7.48
C PRO A 121 5.51 6.72 7.26
N ASN A 122 5.01 6.57 6.02
CA ASN A 122 3.58 6.79 5.69
C ASN A 122 2.81 5.48 5.44
N PHE A 123 3.50 4.35 5.36
CA PHE A 123 2.91 3.00 5.34
C PHE A 123 3.62 2.04 6.30
N CYS A 124 2.84 1.27 7.03
CA CYS A 124 3.28 0.21 7.94
C CYS A 124 2.99 -1.17 7.32
N CYS A 125 3.97 -2.06 7.28
CA CYS A 125 3.77 -3.45 6.93
C CYS A 125 3.47 -4.25 8.19
N CYS A 126 2.22 -4.68 8.30
CA CYS A 126 1.70 -5.40 9.45
C CYS A 126 1.43 -6.86 9.08
N LYS A 127 1.69 -7.75 10.02
CA LYS A 127 1.20 -9.13 9.96
C LYS A 127 0.24 -9.42 11.10
N ALA A 128 -0.80 -10.20 10.82
CA ALA A 128 -1.70 -10.80 11.79
C ALA A 128 -1.83 -12.27 11.41
#